data_AF-A0A951BMB3-F1
#
_entry.id   AF-A0A951BMB3-F1
#
_cell.length_a   1.000
_cell.length_b   1.000
_cell.length_c   1.000
_cell.angle_alpha   90.00
_cell.angle_beta   90.00
_cell.angle_gamma   90.00
#
_symmetry.space_group_name_H-M   'P 1'
#
loop_
_entity.id
_entity.type
_entity.pdbx_description
1 polymer ?
#
loop_
_entity_poly.entity_id
_entity_poly.type
_entity_poly.pdbx_seq_one_letter_code
_entity_poly.pdbx_strand_id
1 'polypeptide(L)'
;MSRGAGKARSPGSEGAPARKRAGATRQIELSFDEIEIHQTGHQRVLRSRTPELVKQEIWALLLTHYAIRHIMKDAADTVGTDPDNLSFMRSY
;
A
#
# COMPACT_ATOMS: atom_id res chain seq x y z
N MET A 1 36.58 39.59 25.85
CA MET A 1 37.06 38.67 24.80
C MET A 1 36.84 37.25 25.27
N SER A 2 36.01 36.44 24.58
CA SER A 2 36.33 35.08 24.14
C SER A 2 35.05 34.26 23.88
N ARG A 3 34.75 34.14 22.59
CA ARG A 3 34.39 32.92 21.85
C ARG A 3 33.17 32.10 22.29
N GLY A 4 32.08 32.32 21.54
CA GLY A 4 31.68 31.37 20.51
C GLY A 4 30.82 30.19 20.98
N ALA A 5 29.50 30.38 20.91
CA ALA A 5 28.50 29.32 20.96
C ALA A 5 28.73 28.26 19.87
N GLY A 6 29.21 27.08 20.27
CA GLY A 6 29.19 25.88 19.44
C GLY A 6 27.78 25.33 19.38
N LYS A 7 26.98 25.80 18.41
CA LYS A 7 25.68 25.21 18.09
C LYS A 7 25.90 23.80 17.56
N ALA A 8 25.72 22.80 18.42
CA ALA A 8 25.67 21.39 18.03
C ALA A 8 24.58 21.23 16.96
N ARG A 9 25.01 20.94 15.73
CA ARG A 9 24.12 20.62 14.61
C ARG A 9 23.47 19.29 14.93
N SER A 10 22.18 19.31 15.22
CA SER A 10 21.35 18.10 15.32
C SER A 10 21.55 17.23 14.07
N PRO A 11 21.72 15.91 14.20
CA PRO A 11 21.87 15.06 13.03
C PRO A 11 20.54 15.11 12.26
N GLY A 12 20.65 15.55 11.00
CA GLY A 12 19.53 15.68 10.08
C GLY A 12 18.77 14.37 9.97
N SER A 13 17.46 14.49 10.06
CA SER A 13 16.46 13.48 9.75
C SER A 13 16.42 13.21 8.24
N GLU A 14 17.49 12.64 7.68
CA GLU A 14 17.57 12.39 6.24
C GLU A 14 18.11 11.00 5.99
N GLY A 15 17.18 10.07 5.76
CA GLY A 15 17.49 8.69 5.37
C GLY A 15 16.60 7.68 6.06
N ALA A 16 15.33 7.60 5.66
CA ALA A 16 14.61 6.33 5.81
C ALA A 16 15.53 5.24 5.19
N PRO A 17 15.90 4.20 5.95
CA PRO A 17 16.97 3.30 5.53
C PRO A 17 16.55 2.60 4.24
N ALA A 18 17.46 2.47 3.26
CA ALA A 18 17.17 2.00 1.90
C ALA A 18 16.33 0.70 1.85
N ARG A 19 16.46 -0.16 2.86
CA ARG A 19 15.62 -1.35 3.10
C ARG A 19 14.10 -1.05 3.20
N LYS A 20 13.71 0.04 3.86
CA LYS A 20 12.30 0.48 3.93
C LYS A 20 11.78 0.95 2.57
N ARG A 21 12.64 1.58 1.75
CA ARG A 21 12.27 2.02 0.40
C ARG A 21 12.08 0.83 -0.54
N ALA A 22 13.00 -0.15 -0.50
CA ALA A 22 12.86 -1.39 -1.26
C ALA A 22 11.63 -2.21 -0.82
N GLY A 23 11.35 -2.26 0.49
CA GLY A 23 10.12 -2.87 1.02
C GLY A 23 8.86 -2.18 0.50
N ALA A 24 8.82 -0.85 0.53
CA ALA A 24 7.67 -0.07 0.06
C ALA A 24 7.37 -0.31 -1.44
N THR A 25 8.38 -0.37 -2.30
CA THR A 25 8.19 -0.69 -3.73
C THR A 25 7.58 -2.09 -3.91
N ARG A 26 8.08 -3.07 -3.18
CA ARG A 26 7.55 -4.45 -3.24
C ARG A 26 6.10 -4.53 -2.78
N GLN A 27 5.71 -3.80 -1.74
CA GLN A 27 4.30 -3.78 -1.30
C GLN A 27 3.38 -3.17 -2.36
N ILE A 28 3.86 -2.17 -3.10
CA ILE A 28 3.11 -1.58 -4.22
C ILE A 28 2.94 -2.61 -5.34
N GLU A 29 4.02 -3.31 -5.72
CA GLU A 29 3.98 -4.37 -6.73
C GLU A 29 2.99 -5.49 -6.35
N LEU A 30 3.01 -5.94 -5.10
CA LEU A 30 2.06 -6.94 -4.59
C LEU A 30 0.62 -6.42 -4.59
N SER A 31 0.40 -5.15 -4.28
CA SER A 31 -0.93 -4.54 -4.34
C SER A 31 -1.48 -4.51 -5.76
N PHE A 32 -0.61 -4.22 -6.75
CA PHE A 32 -1.00 -4.28 -8.17
C PHE A 32 -1.32 -5.70 -8.61
N ASP A 33 -0.52 -6.70 -8.22
CA ASP A 33 -0.77 -8.12 -8.50
C ASP A 33 -2.11 -8.59 -7.89
N GLU A 34 -2.40 -8.21 -6.65
CA GLU A 34 -3.69 -8.47 -5.99
C GLU A 34 -4.88 -7.88 -6.76
N ILE A 35 -4.75 -6.65 -7.26
CA ILE A 35 -5.82 -6.01 -8.02
C ILE A 35 -6.01 -6.68 -9.39
N GLU A 36 -4.92 -6.88 -10.13
CA GLU A 36 -4.92 -7.37 -11.52
C GLU A 36 -5.30 -8.85 -11.63
N ILE A 37 -4.81 -9.68 -10.72
CA ILE A 37 -4.98 -11.13 -10.82
C ILE A 37 -6.08 -11.62 -9.88
N HIS A 38 -6.03 -11.20 -8.63
CA HIS A 38 -6.84 -11.83 -7.57
C HIS A 38 -8.23 -11.21 -7.42
N GLN A 39 -8.36 -9.89 -7.54
CA GLN A 39 -9.63 -9.20 -7.37
C GLN A 39 -10.45 -9.13 -8.68
N THR A 40 -9.79 -8.88 -9.80
CA THR A 40 -10.47 -8.81 -11.10
C THR A 40 -10.60 -10.17 -11.77
N GLY A 41 -9.73 -11.13 -11.45
CA GLY A 41 -9.62 -12.40 -12.17
C GLY A 41 -8.91 -12.20 -13.52
N HIS A 42 -8.15 -13.20 -13.97
CA HIS A 42 -7.24 -13.14 -15.15
C HIS A 42 -7.81 -12.58 -16.46
N GLN A 43 -9.13 -12.38 -16.60
CA GLN A 43 -9.78 -11.98 -17.86
C GLN A 43 -10.87 -10.91 -17.73
N ARG A 44 -10.90 -10.10 -16.65
CA ARG A 44 -11.95 -9.08 -16.54
C ARG A 44 -11.72 -7.92 -17.49
N VAL A 45 -12.70 -7.72 -18.37
CA VAL A 45 -12.78 -6.57 -19.27
C VAL A 45 -13.70 -5.51 -18.67
N LEU A 46 -13.29 -4.23 -18.71
CA LEU A 46 -14.15 -3.11 -18.33
C LEU A 46 -15.35 -3.04 -19.27
N ARG A 47 -16.56 -2.88 -18.71
CA ARG A 47 -17.81 -3.06 -19.47
C ARG A 47 -18.32 -1.76 -20.06
N SER A 48 -17.95 -0.64 -19.47
CA SER A 48 -18.35 0.70 -19.87
C SER A 48 -17.80 1.09 -21.23
N ARG A 49 -18.63 1.82 -22.00
CA ARG A 49 -18.32 2.27 -23.37
C ARG A 49 -18.04 3.78 -23.47
N THR A 50 -18.06 4.49 -22.34
CA THR A 50 -17.73 5.92 -22.27
C THR A 50 -16.55 6.15 -21.33
N PRO A 51 -15.66 7.13 -21.62
CA PRO A 51 -14.50 7.42 -20.77
C PRO A 51 -14.85 7.74 -19.31
N GLU A 52 -15.97 8.42 -19.09
CA GLU A 52 -16.45 8.81 -17.75
C GLU A 52 -16.81 7.57 -16.93
N LEU A 53 -17.56 6.64 -17.51
CA LEU A 53 -17.98 5.41 -16.82
C LEU A 53 -16.82 4.42 -16.65
N VAL A 54 -15.88 4.38 -17.60
CA VAL A 54 -14.63 3.62 -17.46
C VAL A 54 -13.83 4.09 -16.24
N LYS A 55 -13.69 5.41 -16.04
CA LYS A 55 -13.05 5.96 -14.83
C LYS A 55 -13.78 5.53 -13.57
N GLN A 56 -15.12 5.54 -13.57
CA GLN A 56 -15.91 5.06 -12.43
C GLN A 56 -15.66 3.59 -12.11
N GLU A 57 -15.58 2.72 -13.13
CA GLU A 57 -15.27 1.30 -12.91
C GLU A 57 -13.88 1.10 -12.31
N ILE A 58 -12.88 1.87 -12.75
CA ILE A 58 -11.53 1.84 -12.17
C ILE A 58 -11.58 2.29 -10.70
N TRP A 59 -12.28 3.39 -10.40
CA TRP A 59 -12.45 3.84 -9.02
C TRP A 59 -13.18 2.82 -8.15
N ALA A 60 -14.19 2.14 -8.69
CA ALA A 60 -14.91 1.09 -7.97
C ALA A 60 -13.99 -0.08 -7.64
N LEU A 61 -13.11 -0.49 -8.55
CA LEU A 61 -12.10 -1.52 -8.29
C LEU A 61 -11.15 -1.10 -7.16
N LEU A 62 -10.56 0.09 -7.28
CA LEU A 62 -9.61 0.61 -6.29
C LEU A 62 -10.26 0.74 -4.90
N LEU A 63 -11.49 1.25 -4.84
CA LEU A 63 -12.22 1.39 -3.58
C LEU A 63 -12.56 0.04 -2.96
N THR A 64 -12.93 -0.95 -3.79
CA THR A 64 -13.19 -2.32 -3.32
C THR A 64 -11.92 -2.95 -2.75
N HIS A 65 -10.78 -2.78 -3.41
CA HIS A 65 -9.48 -3.26 -2.89
C HIS A 65 -9.16 -2.60 -1.55
N TYR A 66 -9.27 -1.28 -1.47
CA TYR A 66 -9.03 -0.54 -0.23
C TYR A 66 -9.92 -1.02 0.92
N ALA A 67 -11.23 -1.21 0.68
CA ALA A 67 -12.16 -1.69 1.69
C ALA A 67 -11.76 -3.07 2.24
N ILE A 68 -11.38 -3.99 1.35
CA ILE A 68 -10.95 -5.33 1.77
C ILE A 68 -9.64 -5.26 2.57
N ARG A 69 -8.65 -4.48 2.12
CA ARG A 69 -7.39 -4.29 2.87
C ARG A 69 -7.62 -3.67 4.25
N HIS A 70 -8.58 -2.75 4.36
CA HIS A 70 -8.95 -2.16 5.64
C HIS A 70 -9.54 -3.22 6.59
N ILE A 71 -10.45 -4.06 6.10
CA ILE A 71 -11.06 -5.15 6.89
C ILE A 71 -9.99 -6.18 7.29
N MET A 72 -9.09 -6.56 6.38
CA MET A 72 -7.97 -7.46 6.69
C MET A 72 -7.08 -6.87 7.77
N LYS A 73 -6.82 -5.56 7.72
CA LYS A 73 -6.04 -4.86 8.72
C LYS A 73 -6.71 -4.90 10.10
N ASP A 74 -8.00 -4.61 10.16
CA ASP A 74 -8.75 -4.71 11.41
C ASP A 74 -8.79 -6.15 11.95
N ALA A 75 -8.87 -7.16 11.07
CA ALA A 75 -8.77 -8.57 11.47
C ALA A 75 -7.36 -8.95 11.98
N ALA A 76 -6.30 -8.45 11.34
CA ALA A 76 -4.92 -8.67 11.79
C ALA A 76 -4.70 -8.10 13.20
N ASP A 77 -5.25 -6.90 13.45
CA ASP A 77 -5.22 -6.24 14.75
C ASP A 77 -5.90 -7.10 15.84
N THR A 78 -6.99 -7.81 15.52
CA THR A 78 -7.66 -8.71 16.49
C THR A 78 -6.84 -9.95 16.88
N VAL A 79 -5.93 -10.41 16.04
CA VAL A 79 -5.07 -11.59 16.29
C VAL A 79 -3.60 -11.22 16.56
N GLY A 80 -3.28 -9.93 16.64
CA GLY A 80 -1.93 -9.42 16.90
C GLY A 80 -0.90 -9.75 15.81
N THR A 81 -1.35 -9.90 14.56
CA THR A 81 -0.49 -10.19 13.41
C THR A 81 -0.30 -8.95 12.55
N ASP A 82 0.85 -8.82 11.88
CA ASP A 82 1.06 -7.75 10.91
C ASP A 82 0.13 -7.94 9.69
N PRO A 83 -0.70 -6.94 9.34
CA PRO A 83 -1.62 -7.03 8.21
C PRO A 83 -0.94 -7.27 6.87
N ASP A 84 0.34 -6.88 6.72
CA ASP A 84 1.12 -7.14 5.51
C ASP A 84 1.41 -8.63 5.30
N ASN A 85 1.22 -9.47 6.33
CA ASN A 85 1.35 -10.93 6.24
C ASN A 85 0.05 -11.65 5.84
N LEU A 86 -1.06 -10.93 5.73
CA LEU A 86 -2.33 -11.52 5.30
C LEU A 86 -2.42 -11.54 3.76
N SER A 87 -2.75 -12.70 3.19
CA SER A 87 -2.99 -12.83 1.74
C SER A 87 -4.47 -12.69 1.42
N PHE A 88 -4.77 -11.97 0.34
CA PHE A 88 -6.13 -11.85 -0.21
C PHE A 88 -6.76 -13.20 -0.60
N MET A 89 -5.96 -14.17 -1.06
CA MET A 89 -6.46 -15.48 -1.53
C MET A 89 -6.32 -16.61 -0.52
N ARG A 90 -5.37 -16.51 0.43
CA ARG A 90 -5.00 -17.65 1.27
C ARG A 90 -4.88 -17.25 2.73
N SER A 91 -5.83 -17.69 3.55
CA SER A 91 -5.61 -17.86 4.98
C SER A 91 -4.68 -19.06 5.19
N TYR A 92 -3.56 -18.87 5.86
CA TYR A 92 -2.67 -19.97 6.29
C TYR A 92 -3.28 -20.69 7.50
#